data_AF-B9TCQ6-F1
#
_entry.id   AF-B9TCQ6-F1
#
_cell.length_a   1.000
_cell.length_b   1.000
_cell.length_c   1.000
_cell.angle_alpha   90.00
_cell.angle_beta   90.00
_cell.angle_gamma   90.00
#
_symmetry.space_group_name_H-M   'P 1'
#
loop_
_entity.id
_entity.type
_entity.pdbx_description
1 polymer ?
#
loop_
_entity_poly.entity_id
_entity_poly.type
_entity_poly.pdbx_seq_one_letter_code
_entity_poly.pdbx_strand_id
1 'polypeptide(L)'
;RDLERWTEITGSTRREPYNVMARHWAVGFHEGRLPFWFCDAVAIALIGFVYDDFIKLGEDSWPVLFNEVYLAFDAGEIGPPGVDPIAVHTRPMIAKIVDDLAGNTG
;
A
#
# COMPACT_ATOMS: atom_id res chain seq x y z
N ARG A 1 -12.68 -12.26 11.11
CA ARG A 1 -12.66 -12.42 12.59
C ARG A 1 -11.32 -12.01 13.19
N ASP A 2 -10.17 -12.39 12.63
CA ASP A 2 -8.88 -12.02 13.25
C ASP A 2 -8.55 -10.52 13.15
N LEU A 3 -8.84 -9.88 12.01
CA LEU A 3 -8.69 -8.42 11.84
C LEU A 3 -9.58 -7.63 12.82
N GLU A 4 -10.82 -8.07 12.94
CA GLU A 4 -11.84 -7.60 13.89
C GLU A 4 -11.33 -7.63 15.33
N ARG A 5 -10.82 -8.80 15.73
CA ARG A 5 -10.30 -9.05 17.06
C ARG A 5 -9.03 -8.24 17.32
N TRP A 6 -8.18 -8.07 16.31
CA TRP A 6 -6.99 -7.23 16.42
C TRP A 6 -7.38 -5.76 16.62
N THR A 7 -8.32 -5.23 15.83
CA THR A 7 -8.81 -3.84 15.98
C THR A 7 -9.44 -3.57 17.34
N GLU A 8 -10.16 -4.54 17.90
CA GLU A 8 -10.70 -4.45 19.26
C GLU A 8 -9.59 -4.38 20.32
N ILE A 9 -8.52 -5.17 20.16
CA ILE A 9 -7.39 -5.21 21.09
C ILE A 9 -6.56 -3.92 21.02
N THR A 10 -6.33 -3.38 19.83
CA THR A 10 -5.49 -2.17 19.64
C THR A 10 -6.25 -0.87 19.75
N GLY A 11 -7.59 -0.90 19.81
CA GLY A 11 -8.41 0.30 19.66
C GLY A 11 -8.23 0.97 18.30
N SER A 12 -7.77 0.22 17.29
CA SER A 12 -7.55 0.74 15.94
C SER A 12 -8.78 0.51 15.06
N THR A 13 -8.79 1.17 13.90
CA THR A 13 -9.77 0.91 12.85
C THR A 13 -9.26 -0.20 11.92
N ARG A 14 -10.15 -0.84 11.15
CA ARG A 14 -9.79 -1.88 10.16
C ARG A 14 -8.86 -1.37 9.05
N ARG A 15 -8.83 -0.05 8.81
CA ARG A 15 -7.91 0.61 7.88
C ARG A 15 -6.46 0.65 8.36
N GLU A 16 -6.22 0.66 9.67
CA GLU A 16 -4.88 0.81 10.24
C GLU A 16 -3.96 -0.38 9.89
N PRO A 17 -4.41 -1.65 10.01
CA PRO A 17 -3.68 -2.79 9.48
C PRO A 17 -3.20 -2.63 8.02
N TYR A 18 -4.08 -2.19 7.11
CA TYR A 18 -3.72 -2.02 5.69
C TYR A 18 -2.63 -0.97 5.51
N ASN A 19 -2.73 0.16 6.21
CA ASN A 19 -1.73 1.22 6.18
C ASN A 19 -0.38 0.77 6.76
N VAL A 20 -0.38 0.00 7.85
CA VAL A 20 0.86 -0.55 8.45
C VAL A 20 1.56 -1.49 7.47
N MET A 21 0.82 -2.40 6.83
CA MET A 21 1.41 -3.30 5.85
C MET A 21 1.93 -2.53 4.63
N ALA A 22 1.14 -1.59 4.10
CA ALA A 22 1.53 -0.74 2.97
C ALA A 22 2.81 0.05 3.24
N ARG A 23 2.92 0.66 4.42
CA ARG A 23 4.14 1.31 4.88
C ARG A 23 5.33 0.37 4.85
N HIS A 24 5.16 -0.85 5.38
CA HIS A 24 6.27 -1.80 5.49
C HIS A 24 6.84 -2.17 4.12
N TRP A 25 5.99 -2.49 3.14
CA TRP A 25 6.51 -2.89 1.84
C TRP A 25 6.88 -1.71 0.94
N ALA A 26 6.28 -0.53 1.10
CA ALA A 26 6.73 0.69 0.41
C ALA A 26 8.18 1.02 0.80
N VAL A 27 8.48 1.03 2.11
CA VAL A 27 9.85 1.23 2.61
C VAL A 27 10.77 0.08 2.16
N GLY A 28 10.32 -1.16 2.27
CA GLY A 28 11.12 -2.32 1.83
C GLY A 28 11.46 -2.31 0.35
N PHE A 29 10.54 -1.89 -0.53
CA PHE A 29 10.80 -1.72 -1.95
C PHE A 29 11.76 -0.55 -2.22
N HIS A 30 11.53 0.60 -1.57
CA HIS A 30 12.38 1.79 -1.71
C HIS A 30 13.84 1.50 -1.34
N GLU A 31 14.07 0.76 -0.26
CA GLU A 31 15.40 0.35 0.21
C GLU A 31 16.01 -0.82 -0.60
N GLY A 32 15.30 -1.35 -1.60
CA GLY A 32 15.74 -2.48 -2.40
C GLY A 32 15.73 -3.83 -1.67
N ARG A 33 15.09 -3.91 -0.50
CA ARG A 33 14.95 -5.16 0.29
C ARG A 33 13.86 -6.07 -0.23
N LEU A 34 12.83 -5.52 -0.88
CA LEU A 34 11.71 -6.26 -1.45
C LEU A 34 11.64 -6.04 -2.97
N PRO A 35 11.52 -7.10 -3.78
CA PRO A 35 11.39 -6.98 -5.22
C PRO A 35 9.97 -6.53 -5.63
N PHE A 36 9.85 -5.89 -6.79
CA PHE A 36 8.57 -5.39 -7.33
C PHE A 36 7.47 -6.44 -7.32
N TRP A 37 7.72 -7.62 -7.92
CA TRP A 37 6.71 -8.69 -8.04
C TRP A 37 6.13 -9.13 -6.70
N PHE A 38 6.91 -9.06 -5.62
CA PHE A 38 6.45 -9.44 -4.29
C PHE A 38 5.50 -8.38 -3.74
N CYS A 39 5.90 -7.11 -3.80
CA CYS A 39 5.08 -6.00 -3.34
C CYS A 39 3.78 -5.90 -4.13
N ASP A 40 3.86 -6.08 -5.44
CA ASP A 40 2.72 -6.10 -6.35
C ASP A 40 1.73 -7.23 -6.02
N ALA A 41 2.22 -8.45 -5.87
CA ALA A 41 1.39 -9.59 -5.45
C ALA A 41 0.71 -9.37 -4.09
N VAL A 42 1.39 -8.72 -3.15
CA VAL A 42 0.80 -8.36 -1.84
C VAL A 42 -0.28 -7.29 -2.00
N ALA A 43 -0.06 -6.27 -2.83
CA ALA A 43 -1.04 -5.22 -3.11
C ALA A 43 -2.33 -5.80 -3.72
N ILE A 44 -2.20 -6.68 -4.71
CA ILE A 44 -3.32 -7.40 -5.35
C ILE A 44 -4.04 -8.33 -4.35
N ALA A 45 -3.30 -9.03 -3.49
CA ALA A 45 -3.91 -9.90 -2.49
C ALA A 45 -4.75 -9.12 -1.46
N LEU A 46 -4.35 -7.88 -1.16
CA LEU A 46 -4.98 -7.08 -0.11
C LEU A 46 -6.11 -6.17 -0.61
N ILE A 47 -6.07 -5.69 -1.85
CA ILE A 47 -7.06 -4.73 -2.38
C ILE A 47 -8.50 -5.28 -2.33
N GLY A 48 -8.67 -6.59 -2.51
CA GLY A 48 -9.98 -7.24 -2.37
C GLY A 48 -10.59 -7.09 -0.96
N PHE A 49 -9.77 -7.21 0.09
CA PHE A 49 -10.24 -7.03 1.47
C PHE A 49 -10.56 -5.56 1.77
N VAL A 50 -9.78 -4.63 1.20
CA VAL A 50 -10.03 -3.19 1.32
C VAL A 50 -11.37 -2.81 0.70
N TYR A 51 -11.67 -3.29 -0.50
CA TYR A 51 -12.98 -3.05 -1.12
C TYR A 51 -14.13 -3.68 -0.35
N ASP A 52 -13.94 -4.89 0.18
CA ASP A 52 -14.92 -5.56 1.02
C ASP A 52 -15.26 -4.74 2.27
N ASP A 53 -14.25 -4.19 2.95
CA ASP A 53 -14.44 -3.34 4.11
C ASP A 53 -15.11 -2.01 3.73
N PHE A 54 -14.70 -1.39 2.62
CA PHE A 54 -15.34 -0.17 2.08
C PHE A 54 -16.83 -0.36 1.82
N ILE A 55 -17.21 -1.46 1.16
CA ILE A 55 -18.62 -1.77 0.87
C ILE A 55 -19.43 -1.97 2.17
N LYS A 56 -18.82 -2.55 3.21
CA LYS A 56 -19.52 -2.87 4.48
C LYS A 56 -19.58 -1.69 5.45
N LEU A 57 -18.55 -0.85 5.48
CA LEU A 57 -18.31 0.14 6.53
C LEU A 57 -18.33 1.59 6.01
N GLY A 58 -18.34 1.79 4.69
CA GLY A 58 -18.38 3.10 4.06
C GLY A 58 -17.00 3.80 3.98
N GLU A 59 -17.03 5.06 3.56
CA GLU A 59 -15.84 5.86 3.23
C GLU A 59 -14.83 5.97 4.37
N ASP A 60 -15.27 6.01 5.63
CA ASP A 60 -14.39 6.11 6.80
C ASP A 60 -13.42 4.92 6.93
N SER A 61 -13.73 3.78 6.30
CA SER A 61 -12.88 2.59 6.29
C SER A 61 -11.80 2.61 5.21
N TRP A 62 -11.79 3.62 4.32
CA TRP A 62 -10.82 3.68 3.22
C TRP A 62 -9.39 3.95 3.71
N PRO A 63 -8.43 3.04 3.44
CA PRO A 63 -7.04 3.20 3.87
C PRO A 63 -6.25 4.03 2.83
N VAL A 64 -6.19 5.35 3.02
CA VAL A 64 -5.56 6.28 2.07
C VAL A 64 -4.13 5.89 1.70
N LEU A 65 -3.27 5.64 2.70
CA LEU A 65 -1.87 5.28 2.44
C LEU A 65 -1.76 3.94 1.69
N PHE A 66 -2.55 2.94 2.08
CA PHE A 66 -2.59 1.68 1.32
C PHE A 66 -2.96 1.93 -0.13
N ASN A 67 -3.97 2.75 -0.40
CA ASN A 67 -4.42 3.03 -1.76
C ASN A 67 -3.34 3.74 -2.58
N GLU A 68 -2.64 4.73 -2.03
CA GLU A 68 -1.54 5.41 -2.71
C GLU A 68 -0.41 4.44 -3.08
N VAL A 69 -0.07 3.55 -2.14
CA VAL A 69 0.95 2.52 -2.37
C VAL A 69 0.47 1.50 -3.41
N TYR A 70 -0.78 1.04 -3.34
CA TYR A 70 -1.38 0.14 -4.32
C TYR A 70 -1.28 0.75 -5.73
N LEU A 71 -1.70 2.01 -5.90
CA LEU A 71 -1.66 2.71 -7.18
C LEU A 71 -0.23 2.89 -7.72
N ALA A 72 0.76 3.02 -6.85
CA ALA A 72 2.16 3.08 -7.27
C ALA A 72 2.66 1.76 -7.87
N PHE A 73 2.23 0.62 -7.34
CA PHE A 73 2.57 -0.70 -7.90
C PHE A 73 1.78 -0.99 -9.17
N ASP A 74 0.48 -0.69 -9.19
CA ASP A 74 -0.40 -0.79 -10.37
C ASP A 74 0.15 -0.01 -11.59
N ALA A 75 0.63 1.23 -11.35
CA ALA A 75 1.27 2.03 -12.40
C ALA A 75 2.57 1.44 -12.97
N GLY A 76 3.17 0.47 -12.27
CA GLY A 76 4.38 -0.24 -12.69
C GLY A 76 4.13 -1.50 -13.51
N GLU A 77 2.89 -1.97 -13.64
CA GLU A 77 2.60 -3.27 -14.27
C GLU A 77 2.79 -3.23 -15.79
N ILE A 78 2.40 -2.14 -16.45
CA ILE A 78 2.37 -2.04 -17.91
C ILE A 78 2.98 -0.72 -18.37
N GLY A 79 3.84 -0.78 -19.38
CA GLY A 79 4.45 0.39 -20.01
C GLY A 79 4.63 0.23 -21.52
N PRO A 80 4.94 1.33 -22.24
CA PRO A 80 5.31 1.28 -23.64
C PRO A 80 6.54 0.39 -23.89
N PRO A 81 6.69 -0.22 -25.08
CA PRO A 81 7.89 -1.01 -25.41
C PRO A 81 9.18 -0.22 -25.21
N GLY A 82 10.16 -0.83 -24.54
CA GLY A 82 11.47 -0.22 -24.28
C GLY A 82 11.51 0.74 -23.09
N VAL A 83 10.40 0.90 -22.38
CA VAL A 83 10.33 1.65 -21.11
C VAL A 83 10.21 0.65 -19.96
N ASP A 84 10.96 0.87 -18.88
CA ASP A 84 10.74 0.17 -17.61
C ASP A 84 9.67 0.94 -16.80
N PRO A 85 8.40 0.50 -16.78
CA PRO A 85 7.34 1.19 -16.05
C PRO A 85 7.61 1.24 -14.54
N ILE A 86 8.35 0.28 -13.98
CA ILE A 86 8.72 0.28 -12.57
C ILE A 86 9.66 1.46 -12.29
N ALA A 87 10.65 1.68 -13.16
CA ALA A 87 11.59 2.78 -13.02
C ALA A 87 10.94 4.16 -13.24
N VAL A 88 9.98 4.26 -14.15
CA VAL A 88 9.34 5.53 -14.52
C VAL A 88 8.17 5.89 -13.61
N HIS A 89 7.46 4.91 -13.07
CA HIS A 89 6.24 5.12 -12.27
C HIS A 89 6.40 4.69 -10.82
N THR A 90 6.58 3.40 -10.56
CA THR A 90 6.56 2.85 -9.19
C THR A 90 7.67 3.45 -8.33
N ARG A 91 8.91 3.50 -8.82
CA ARG A 91 10.05 4.01 -8.04
C ARG A 91 9.86 5.47 -7.62
N PRO A 92 9.53 6.43 -8.52
CA PRO A 92 9.24 7.80 -8.13
C PRO A 92 8.06 7.94 -7.17
N MET A 93 6.95 7.22 -7.42
CA MET A 93 5.76 7.30 -6.58
C MET A 93 6.01 6.77 -5.16
N ILE A 94 6.68 5.62 -5.04
CA ILE A 94 7.04 5.05 -3.73
C ILE A 94 8.07 5.95 -3.01
N ALA A 95 9.05 6.51 -3.72
CA ALA A 95 10.00 7.44 -3.11
C ALA A 95 9.28 8.64 -2.47
N LYS A 96 8.34 9.25 -3.20
CA LYS A 96 7.51 10.33 -2.67
C LYS A 96 6.73 9.91 -1.41
N ILE A 97 6.07 8.74 -1.45
CA ILE A 97 5.31 8.23 -0.30
C ILE A 97 6.22 8.03 0.92
N VAL A 98 7.43 7.49 0.71
CA VAL A 98 8.41 7.27 1.79
C VAL A 98 8.92 8.60 2.36
N ASP A 99 9.18 9.60 1.51
CA ASP A 99 9.59 10.94 1.94
C ASP A 99 8.48 11.61 2.77
N ASP A 100 7.22 11.53 2.32
CA ASP A 100 6.06 12.09 3.03
C ASP A 100 5.87 11.39 4.41
N LEU A 101 6.11 10.08 4.49
CA LEU A 101 6.08 9.31 5.75
C LEU A 101 7.18 9.71 6.74
N ALA A 102 8.36 10.11 6.25
CA ALA A 102 9.46 10.61 7.09
C ALA A 102 9.22 12.05 7.56
N GLY A 103 8.59 12.88 6.71
CA GLY A 103 8.19 14.25 7.06
C GLY A 103 7.12 14.32 8.15
N ASN A 104 6.19 13.36 8.18
CA ASN A 104 5.13 13.27 9.19
C ASN A 104 5.59 12.72 10.55
N THR A 105 6.87 12.40 10.71
CA THR A 105 7.47 12.04 12.01
C THR A 105 8.19 13.21 12.69
N GLY A 106 8.05 14.43 12.16
CA GLY A 106 8.58 15.69 12.73
C GLY A 106 7.57 16.45 13.59
#